data_AF-A0AAD1R6F4-F1
#
_entry.id   AF-A0AAD1R6F4-F1
#
_cell.length_a   1.000
_cell.length_b   1.000
_cell.length_c   1.000
_cell.angle_alpha   90.00
_cell.angle_beta   90.00
_cell.angle_gamma   90.00
#
_symmetry.space_group_name_H-M   'P 1'
#
loop_
_entity.id
_entity.type
_entity.pdbx_description
1 polymer ?
#
loop_
_entity_poly.entity_id
_entity_poly.type
_entity_poly.pdbx_seq_one_letter_code
_entity_poly.pdbx_strand_id
1 'polypeptide(L)'
;ETERTQRKDYHQLFSAQGRDLGTSQPFCNPMPGFPSKENPDGGLGTTSLNGGLINEKELSKGIFNLTPTPLSDEEINLLSRGLKFAPNRRANNFELYIDLKKFIRSLTIKRHFLLHPPEIKTGGEGIDVDYRFRPKSHFFPTHSKGPFLETFEHLVDQQFQNMMKGTNRNKKNCFPNLNKKEENTLKRLIERDDVIIREADKGGGIVLMTTTYYLQEAAHILGDKDTYSVLKCDPTSRFNVELQTILNRAKERGTISQKNYDFLYQKTPIIPIFYFLPKTHKRLPNPPGRPIISGINSLTANLSAYVDSRLQKYAQGAPSYVKDTKSFLQEVENIEWDPEYSWATLDVTSLYS
;
A
#
# COMPACT_ATOMS: atom_id res chain seq x y z
N GLU A 1 -7.05 -3.93 14.44
CA GLU A 1 -7.57 -4.53 13.18
C GLU A 1 -8.92 -3.95 12.76
N THR A 2 -9.74 -3.45 13.69
CA THR A 2 -10.94 -2.63 13.44
C THR A 2 -10.69 -1.34 12.62
N GLU A 3 -9.50 -0.74 12.70
CA GLU A 3 -9.07 0.36 11.81
C GLU A 3 -8.93 -0.05 10.34
N ARG A 4 -8.67 -1.34 10.03
CA ARG A 4 -8.55 -1.82 8.64
C ARG A 4 -9.90 -1.89 7.92
N THR A 5 -11.00 -1.92 8.67
CA THR A 5 -12.34 -2.13 8.10
C THR A 5 -13.12 -0.83 7.95
N GLN A 6 -12.89 0.16 8.81
CA GLN A 6 -13.34 1.55 8.60
C GLN A 6 -12.62 2.25 7.44
N ARG A 7 -11.44 1.75 7.04
CA ARG A 7 -10.72 2.17 5.84
C ARG A 7 -11.46 1.88 4.52
N LYS A 8 -12.45 0.98 4.50
CA LYS A 8 -13.06 0.48 3.24
C LYS A 8 -13.80 1.55 2.44
N ASP A 9 -14.29 2.63 3.05
CA ASP A 9 -15.05 3.67 2.33
C ASP A 9 -14.16 4.77 1.73
N TYR A 10 -13.07 5.15 2.40
CA TYR A 10 -12.04 6.01 1.79
C TYR A 10 -11.18 5.20 0.80
N HIS A 11 -11.00 3.90 1.03
CA HIS A 11 -10.47 2.99 0.00
C HIS A 11 -11.45 2.79 -1.17
N GLN A 12 -12.76 3.09 -1.07
CA GLN A 12 -13.64 3.02 -2.24
C GLN A 12 -13.35 4.11 -3.26
N LEU A 13 -12.81 5.27 -2.85
CA LEU A 13 -12.17 6.23 -3.77
C LEU A 13 -10.98 5.59 -4.53
N PHE A 14 -10.40 4.51 -4.00
CA PHE A 14 -9.34 3.74 -4.65
C PHE A 14 -9.83 2.45 -5.35
N SER A 15 -10.94 1.85 -4.90
CA SER A 15 -11.33 0.48 -5.28
C SER A 15 -12.53 0.43 -6.24
N ALA A 16 -13.40 1.46 -6.23
CA ALA A 16 -14.61 1.47 -7.06
C ALA A 16 -14.35 1.77 -8.54
N GLN A 17 -13.20 2.36 -8.86
CA GLN A 17 -12.81 2.78 -10.22
C GLN A 17 -11.98 1.72 -10.98
N GLY A 18 -11.85 0.51 -10.42
CA GLY A 18 -11.20 -0.64 -11.06
C GLY A 18 -12.16 -1.72 -11.57
N ARG A 19 -13.42 -1.37 -11.89
CA ARG A 19 -14.37 -2.29 -12.53
C ARG A 19 -14.22 -2.24 -14.05
N ASP A 20 -14.00 -3.41 -14.63
CA ASP A 20 -14.11 -3.81 -16.04
C ASP A 20 -14.20 -2.68 -17.08
N LEU A 21 -13.09 -2.44 -17.79
CA LEU A 21 -13.14 -1.94 -19.16
C LEU A 21 -12.68 -3.06 -20.09
N GLY A 22 -13.63 -3.91 -20.44
CA GLY A 22 -13.49 -4.90 -21.51
C GLY A 22 -13.53 -4.25 -22.90
N THR A 23 -12.77 -4.87 -23.79
CA THR A 23 -12.94 -4.96 -25.26
C THR A 23 -12.71 -3.73 -26.16
N SER A 24 -11.52 -3.75 -26.80
CA SER A 24 -11.26 -3.62 -28.26
C SER A 24 -11.76 -2.41 -29.08
N GLN A 25 -10.85 -1.58 -29.60
CA GLN A 25 -10.32 -1.61 -30.99
C GLN A 25 -9.43 -0.38 -31.29
N PRO A 26 -8.50 -0.46 -32.27
CA PRO A 26 -7.40 0.49 -32.43
C PRO A 26 -7.77 1.63 -33.39
N PHE A 27 -7.54 2.88 -32.98
CA PHE A 27 -7.44 4.00 -33.92
C PHE A 27 -5.99 4.43 -34.05
N CYS A 28 -5.40 4.09 -35.19
CA CYS A 28 -4.18 4.71 -35.68
C CYS A 28 -4.52 6.08 -36.27
N ASN A 29 -3.76 7.11 -35.90
CA ASN A 29 -3.25 8.11 -36.84
C ASN A 29 -2.03 8.83 -36.22
N PRO A 30 -0.99 9.16 -37.03
CA PRO A 30 0.29 9.65 -36.53
C PRO A 30 0.38 11.19 -36.52
N MET A 31 1.42 11.69 -35.83
CA MET A 31 2.19 12.96 -36.04
C MET A 31 2.27 13.85 -34.77
N PRO A 32 3.24 14.80 -34.70
CA PRO A 32 4.65 14.75 -35.07
C PRO A 32 5.56 15.05 -33.85
N GLY A 33 6.86 14.77 -33.99
CA GLY A 33 7.85 14.81 -32.91
C GLY A 33 8.10 16.19 -32.28
N PHE A 34 8.50 16.16 -31.01
CA PHE A 34 9.09 17.30 -30.31
C PHE A 34 10.54 16.99 -29.91
N PRO A 35 11.45 17.98 -30.03
CA PRO A 35 12.86 17.79 -29.78
C PRO A 35 13.21 17.82 -28.28
N SER A 36 14.39 17.28 -28.03
CA SER A 36 15.07 17.01 -26.77
C SER A 36 15.43 18.22 -25.93
N LYS A 37 15.48 17.97 -24.61
CA LYS A 37 16.37 18.51 -23.54
C LYS A 37 16.57 20.03 -23.44
N GLU A 38 16.25 20.57 -22.26
CA GLU A 38 17.18 21.38 -21.44
C GLU A 38 16.65 21.54 -19.99
N ASN A 39 17.55 21.36 -19.01
CA ASN A 39 17.44 21.87 -17.64
C ASN A 39 18.07 23.28 -17.64
N PRO A 40 17.66 24.22 -16.77
CA PRO A 40 18.38 24.35 -15.50
C PRO A 40 17.57 24.82 -14.26
N ASP A 41 18.15 24.46 -13.11
CA ASP A 41 18.29 25.18 -11.84
C ASP A 41 17.13 25.59 -10.93
N GLY A 42 17.43 25.38 -9.65
CA GLY A 42 16.63 25.72 -8.49
C GLY A 42 16.56 27.22 -8.22
N GLY A 43 15.42 27.61 -7.68
CA GLY A 43 15.17 28.90 -7.07
C GLY A 43 13.77 28.86 -6.47
N LEU A 44 13.65 29.15 -5.17
CA LEU A 44 12.37 29.53 -4.57
C LEU A 44 11.95 30.86 -5.21
N GLY A 45 11.22 30.76 -6.33
CA GLY A 45 10.61 31.89 -7.02
C GLY A 45 9.12 31.64 -7.13
N THR A 46 8.34 32.62 -6.68
CA THR A 46 6.88 32.68 -6.81
C THR A 46 6.46 32.51 -8.27
N THR A 47 6.12 31.29 -8.69
CA THR A 47 5.62 31.03 -10.04
C THR A 47 4.11 31.19 -10.09
N SER A 48 3.68 32.42 -10.42
CA SER A 48 2.41 32.62 -11.12
C SER A 48 2.56 31.99 -12.51
N LEU A 49 1.89 30.86 -12.73
CA LEU A 49 1.90 30.15 -14.01
C LEU A 49 0.50 30.25 -14.64
N ASN A 50 0.47 30.96 -15.77
CA ASN A 50 -0.71 31.20 -16.61
C ASN A 50 -1.47 29.90 -16.93
N GLY A 51 -2.75 29.85 -16.57
CA GLY A 51 -3.74 28.93 -17.15
C GLY A 51 -4.62 28.15 -16.17
N GLY A 52 -4.31 28.14 -14.88
CA GLY A 52 -5.16 27.55 -13.85
C GLY A 52 -4.69 28.04 -12.49
N LEU A 53 -5.46 28.93 -11.86
CA LEU A 53 -5.16 29.46 -10.53
C LEU A 53 -5.15 28.30 -9.54
N ILE A 54 -3.97 27.81 -9.16
CA ILE A 54 -3.86 26.92 -8.01
C ILE A 54 -4.17 27.79 -6.80
N ASN A 55 -5.29 27.47 -6.15
CA ASN A 55 -5.83 28.27 -5.06
C ASN A 55 -4.91 28.18 -3.84
N GLU A 56 -4.41 29.31 -3.33
CA GLU A 56 -3.53 29.36 -2.14
C GLU A 56 -4.17 28.68 -0.91
N LYS A 57 -5.50 28.73 -0.79
CA LYS A 57 -6.26 28.06 0.27
C LYS A 57 -6.21 26.53 0.16
N GLU A 58 -6.10 25.99 -1.05
CA GLU A 58 -5.97 24.55 -1.30
C GLU A 58 -4.52 24.11 -1.02
N LEU A 59 -3.54 24.86 -1.55
CA LEU A 59 -2.11 24.62 -1.34
C LEU A 59 -1.71 24.62 0.15
N SER A 60 -2.20 25.59 0.92
CA SER A 60 -1.95 25.67 2.37
C SER A 60 -2.51 24.47 3.15
N LYS A 61 -3.48 23.75 2.58
CA LYS A 61 -4.05 22.51 3.13
C LYS A 61 -3.47 21.24 2.49
N GLY A 62 -2.43 21.38 1.65
CA GLY A 62 -1.80 20.27 0.94
C GLY A 62 -2.66 19.68 -0.18
N ILE A 63 -3.59 20.44 -0.74
CA ILE A 63 -4.49 20.02 -1.82
C ILE A 63 -4.01 20.65 -3.14
N PHE A 64 -3.77 19.81 -4.14
CA PHE A 64 -3.39 20.17 -5.49
C PHE A 64 -4.57 19.87 -6.42
N ASN A 65 -5.42 20.86 -6.67
CA ASN A 65 -6.49 20.73 -7.65
C ASN A 65 -5.95 21.04 -9.05
N LEU A 66 -5.80 20.00 -9.87
CA LEU A 66 -5.40 20.08 -11.28
C LEU A 66 -6.60 19.94 -12.22
N THR A 67 -7.82 19.95 -11.68
CA THR A 67 -9.05 19.92 -12.46
C THR A 67 -9.46 21.33 -12.88
N PRO A 68 -10.21 21.51 -13.97
CA PRO A 68 -10.72 22.82 -14.37
C PRO A 68 -11.79 23.37 -13.42
N THR A 69 -12.40 22.50 -12.60
CA THR A 69 -13.46 22.88 -11.65
C THR A 69 -12.87 23.28 -10.29
N PRO A 70 -13.14 24.48 -9.77
CA PRO A 70 -12.72 24.86 -8.42
C PRO A 70 -13.45 24.00 -7.37
N LEU A 71 -12.79 23.71 -6.25
CA LEU A 71 -13.38 22.94 -5.17
C LEU A 71 -14.28 23.82 -4.30
N SER A 72 -15.36 23.23 -3.80
CA SER A 72 -16.19 23.90 -2.79
C SER A 72 -15.46 23.95 -1.44
N ASP A 73 -15.82 24.90 -0.58
CA ASP A 73 -15.25 24.99 0.77
C ASP A 73 -15.48 23.71 1.60
N GLU A 74 -16.60 23.03 1.39
CA GLU A 74 -16.88 21.73 2.00
C GLU A 74 -15.94 20.62 1.48
N GLU A 75 -15.64 20.62 0.18
CA GLU A 75 -14.70 19.66 -0.43
C GLU A 75 -13.28 19.89 0.09
N ILE A 76 -12.84 21.15 0.15
CA ILE A 76 -11.55 21.53 0.71
C ILE A 76 -11.45 21.10 2.18
N ASN A 77 -12.47 21.36 2.98
CA ASN A 77 -12.48 20.97 4.39
C ASN A 77 -12.45 19.45 4.57
N LEU A 78 -13.23 18.70 3.78
CA LEU A 78 -13.23 17.24 3.82
C LEU A 78 -11.87 16.67 3.41
N LEU A 79 -11.31 17.12 2.28
CA LEU A 79 -10.04 16.63 1.74
C LEU A 79 -8.87 16.99 2.65
N SER A 80 -8.90 18.16 3.31
CA SER A 80 -7.85 18.58 4.25
C SER A 80 -7.71 17.66 5.47
N ARG A 81 -8.68 16.78 5.74
CA ARG A 81 -8.56 15.74 6.77
C ARG A 81 -7.59 14.63 6.38
N GLY A 82 -7.21 14.55 5.10
CA GLY A 82 -6.26 13.57 4.56
C GLY A 82 -6.92 12.27 4.12
N LEU A 83 -6.28 11.57 3.16
CA LEU A 83 -6.79 10.30 2.62
C LEU A 83 -6.77 9.13 3.63
N LYS A 84 -6.05 9.30 4.75
CA LYS A 84 -6.01 8.34 5.87
C LYS A 84 -7.12 8.58 6.90
N PHE A 85 -7.91 9.64 6.74
CA PHE A 85 -9.04 9.92 7.63
C PHE A 85 -10.09 8.81 7.53
N ALA A 86 -10.48 8.27 8.67
CA ALA A 86 -11.52 7.25 8.77
C ALA A 86 -12.80 7.89 9.34
N PRO A 87 -13.87 8.03 8.54
CA PRO A 87 -15.17 8.44 9.07
C PRO A 87 -15.62 7.45 10.15
N ASN A 88 -16.03 7.95 11.32
CA ASN A 88 -16.63 7.07 12.31
C ASN A 88 -17.99 6.64 11.74
N ARG A 89 -18.11 5.34 11.49
CA ARG A 89 -19.35 4.70 11.11
C ARG A 89 -19.72 3.74 12.22
N ARG A 90 -20.99 3.35 12.28
CA ARG A 90 -21.44 2.31 13.20
C ARG A 90 -20.56 1.07 12.99
N ALA A 91 -20.03 0.53 14.08
CA ALA A 91 -19.21 -0.67 14.03
C ALA A 91 -20.00 -1.80 13.36
N ASN A 92 -19.35 -2.53 12.46
CA ASN A 92 -19.92 -3.74 11.90
C ASN A 92 -19.86 -4.83 12.98
N ASN A 93 -21.02 -5.15 13.56
CA ASN A 93 -21.13 -6.13 14.64
C ASN A 93 -20.52 -7.48 14.26
N PHE A 94 -20.73 -7.95 13.03
CA PHE A 94 -20.18 -9.23 12.57
C PHE A 94 -18.65 -9.20 12.51
N GLU A 95 -18.06 -8.12 11.99
CA GLU A 95 -16.60 -7.97 11.96
C GLU A 95 -16.02 -7.84 13.37
N LEU A 96 -16.70 -7.12 14.28
CA LEU A 96 -16.29 -7.01 15.67
C LEU A 96 -16.29 -8.37 16.37
N TYR A 97 -17.30 -9.21 16.11
CA TYR A 97 -17.35 -10.57 16.63
C TYR A 97 -16.18 -11.43 16.10
N ILE A 98 -15.89 -11.36 14.80
CA ILE A 98 -14.75 -12.06 14.21
C ILE A 98 -13.43 -11.60 14.88
N ASP A 99 -13.26 -10.30 15.06
CA ASP A 99 -12.05 -9.73 15.66
C ASP A 99 -11.91 -10.14 17.13
N LEU A 100 -13.01 -10.22 17.88
CA LEU A 100 -13.02 -10.79 19.23
C LEU A 100 -12.52 -12.25 19.21
N LYS A 101 -13.06 -13.10 18.33
CA LYS A 101 -12.62 -14.51 18.27
C LYS A 101 -11.15 -14.65 17.86
N LYS A 102 -10.64 -13.80 16.94
CA LYS A 102 -9.20 -13.74 16.62
C LYS A 102 -8.35 -13.29 17.81
N PHE A 103 -8.84 -12.31 18.58
CA PHE A 103 -8.16 -11.81 19.77
C PHE A 103 -8.08 -12.90 20.85
N ILE A 104 -9.19 -13.56 21.16
CA ILE A 104 -9.24 -14.70 22.08
C ILE A 104 -8.26 -15.78 21.61
N ARG A 105 -8.31 -16.18 20.33
CA ARG A 105 -7.36 -17.16 19.78
C ARG A 105 -5.91 -16.76 20.01
N SER A 106 -5.57 -15.49 19.79
CA SER A 106 -4.21 -14.97 19.98
C SER A 106 -3.77 -15.05 21.45
N LEU A 107 -4.65 -14.71 22.39
CA LEU A 107 -4.38 -14.86 23.82
C LEU A 107 -4.24 -16.33 24.23
N THR A 108 -5.11 -17.20 23.74
CA THR A 108 -5.06 -18.64 24.02
C THR A 108 -3.75 -19.26 23.54
N ILE A 109 -3.29 -18.89 22.34
CA ILE A 109 -2.00 -19.34 21.80
C ILE A 109 -0.85 -18.85 22.67
N LYS A 110 -0.84 -17.57 23.06
CA LYS A 110 0.20 -17.03 23.96
C LYS A 110 0.24 -17.75 25.30
N ARG A 111 -0.93 -18.01 25.90
CA ARG A 111 -1.05 -18.75 27.15
C ARG A 111 -0.58 -20.20 27.02
N HIS A 112 -0.94 -20.88 25.93
CA HIS A 112 -0.49 -22.25 25.67
C HIS A 112 1.04 -22.35 25.65
N PHE A 113 1.72 -21.49 24.90
CA PHE A 113 3.19 -21.51 24.82
C PHE A 113 3.89 -20.96 26.07
N LEU A 114 3.19 -20.21 26.93
CA LEU A 114 3.69 -19.84 28.24
C LEU A 114 3.70 -21.04 29.21
N LEU A 115 2.66 -21.88 29.17
CA LEU A 115 2.54 -23.06 30.03
C LEU A 115 3.30 -24.28 29.49
N HIS A 116 3.42 -24.35 28.17
CA HIS A 116 4.09 -25.42 27.44
C HIS A 116 5.14 -24.79 26.51
N PRO A 117 6.24 -24.26 27.09
CA PRO A 117 7.32 -23.71 26.29
C PRO A 117 7.85 -24.79 25.34
N PRO A 118 8.04 -24.48 24.05
CA PRO A 118 8.54 -25.46 23.10
C PRO A 118 9.95 -25.90 23.51
N GLU A 119 10.19 -27.21 23.50
CA GLU A 119 11.53 -27.75 23.68
C GLU A 119 12.43 -27.21 22.55
N ILE A 120 13.44 -26.43 22.92
CA ILE A 120 14.43 -25.94 21.95
C ILE A 120 15.27 -27.16 21.53
N LYS A 121 15.00 -27.70 20.35
CA LYS A 121 15.88 -28.69 19.74
C LYS A 121 17.17 -28.00 19.29
N THR A 122 18.12 -27.82 20.19
CA THR A 122 19.52 -27.56 19.87
C THR A 122 20.12 -28.83 19.26
N GLY A 123 19.97 -29.02 17.95
CA GLY A 123 20.51 -30.22 17.30
C GLY A 123 19.92 -30.48 15.92
N GLY A 124 20.23 -29.61 14.96
CA GLY A 124 19.87 -29.81 13.57
C GLY A 124 20.41 -28.68 12.71
N GLU A 125 21.63 -28.85 12.21
CA GLU A 125 22.09 -28.08 11.06
C GLU A 125 21.08 -28.24 9.91
N GLY A 126 20.64 -27.12 9.32
CA GLY A 126 20.18 -27.14 7.92
C GLY A 126 18.69 -26.89 7.60
N ILE A 127 17.81 -26.49 8.52
CA ILE A 127 16.49 -25.95 8.11
C ILE A 127 16.27 -24.61 8.79
N ASP A 128 16.37 -23.56 8.00
CA ASP A 128 16.03 -22.22 8.40
C ASP A 128 14.61 -22.17 9.00
N VAL A 129 14.57 -21.96 10.32
CA VAL A 129 13.33 -21.89 11.12
C VAL A 129 12.74 -20.48 11.05
N ASP A 130 12.80 -19.83 9.89
CA ASP A 130 12.08 -18.58 9.71
C ASP A 130 10.58 -18.86 9.65
N TYR A 131 9.91 -18.59 10.78
CA TYR A 131 8.47 -18.77 10.93
C TYR A 131 7.66 -17.76 10.12
N ARG A 132 8.28 -16.73 9.52
CA ARG A 132 7.60 -15.72 8.69
C ARG A 132 7.07 -16.30 7.38
N PHE A 133 7.71 -17.34 6.84
CA PHE A 133 7.44 -17.87 5.51
C PHE A 133 6.69 -19.20 5.54
N ARG A 134 5.58 -19.23 6.29
CA ARG A 134 4.74 -20.42 6.45
C ARG A 134 3.27 -20.02 6.41
N PRO A 135 2.36 -20.91 5.95
CA PRO A 135 0.93 -20.65 6.00
C PRO A 135 0.48 -20.34 7.42
N LYS A 136 -0.57 -19.51 7.54
CA LYS A 136 -1.17 -19.20 8.84
C LYS A 136 -1.62 -20.49 9.51
N SER A 137 -1.17 -20.70 10.74
CA SER A 137 -1.55 -21.88 11.51
C SER A 137 -3.02 -21.85 11.93
N HIS A 138 -3.71 -22.97 11.74
CA HIS A 138 -5.05 -23.23 12.27
C HIS A 138 -5.05 -23.73 13.72
N PHE A 139 -3.86 -23.85 14.33
CA PHE A 139 -3.73 -24.28 15.72
C PHE A 139 -4.54 -23.38 16.67
N PHE A 140 -5.41 -23.99 17.45
CA PHE A 140 -6.19 -23.31 18.49
C PHE A 140 -6.34 -24.25 19.70
N PRO A 141 -5.48 -24.12 20.72
CA PRO A 141 -5.48 -25.01 21.87
C PRO A 141 -6.58 -24.61 22.84
N THR A 142 -7.81 -25.07 22.58
CA THR A 142 -9.00 -24.74 23.39
C THR A 142 -8.81 -25.07 24.87
N HIS A 143 -8.14 -26.19 25.18
CA HIS A 143 -7.80 -26.60 26.56
C HIS A 143 -6.92 -25.59 27.30
N SER A 144 -6.15 -24.75 26.59
CA SER A 144 -5.27 -23.76 27.21
C SER A 144 -5.94 -22.41 27.47
N LYS A 145 -7.23 -22.25 27.18
CA LYS A 145 -7.96 -21.01 27.52
C LYS A 145 -7.92 -20.75 29.03
N GLY A 146 -8.27 -21.77 29.82
CA GLY A 146 -8.39 -21.65 31.27
C GLY A 146 -9.54 -20.72 31.70
N PRO A 147 -9.84 -20.68 33.01
CA PRO A 147 -11.06 -20.07 33.53
C PRO A 147 -11.13 -18.56 33.29
N PHE A 148 -9.99 -17.85 33.33
CA PHE A 148 -9.97 -16.39 33.15
C PHE A 148 -10.29 -15.97 31.72
N LEU A 149 -9.73 -16.64 30.70
CA LEU A 149 -10.02 -16.30 29.30
C LEU A 149 -11.43 -16.73 28.90
N GLU A 150 -11.92 -17.85 29.42
CA GLU A 150 -13.31 -18.28 29.23
C GLU A 150 -14.29 -17.30 29.85
N THR A 151 -14.04 -16.87 31.09
CA THR A 151 -14.85 -15.85 31.76
C THR A 151 -14.81 -14.53 30.99
N PHE A 152 -13.62 -14.08 30.55
CA PHE A 152 -13.50 -12.87 29.73
C PHE A 152 -14.26 -12.98 28.42
N GLU A 153 -14.09 -14.08 27.67
CA GLU A 153 -14.82 -14.33 26.42
C GLU A 153 -16.32 -14.32 26.67
N HIS A 154 -16.79 -14.96 27.74
CA HIS A 154 -18.21 -14.99 28.11
C HIS A 154 -18.76 -13.60 28.46
N LEU A 155 -18.04 -12.83 29.29
CA LEU A 155 -18.45 -11.47 29.68
C LEU A 155 -18.51 -10.54 28.47
N VAL A 156 -17.52 -10.60 27.57
CA VAL A 156 -17.51 -9.79 26.36
C VAL A 156 -18.60 -10.25 25.38
N ASP A 157 -18.81 -11.56 25.21
CA ASP A 157 -19.91 -12.09 24.38
C ASP A 157 -21.28 -11.67 24.95
N GLN A 158 -21.47 -11.69 26.28
CA GLN A 158 -22.69 -11.19 26.91
C GLN A 158 -22.88 -9.68 26.67
N GLN A 159 -21.83 -8.87 26.84
CA GLN A 159 -21.89 -7.43 26.53
C GLN A 159 -22.21 -7.19 25.06
N PHE A 160 -21.61 -7.96 24.15
CA PHE A 160 -21.88 -7.88 22.73
C PHE A 160 -23.32 -8.26 22.39
N GLN A 161 -23.84 -9.35 22.97
CA GLN A 161 -25.24 -9.75 22.83
C GLN A 161 -26.20 -8.71 23.40
N ASN A 162 -25.86 -8.09 24.54
CA ASN A 162 -26.63 -7.00 25.12
C ASN A 162 -26.60 -5.74 24.26
N MET A 163 -25.47 -5.44 23.62
CA MET A 163 -25.35 -4.37 22.62
C MET A 163 -26.20 -4.66 21.37
N MET A 164 -26.32 -5.93 20.97
CA MET A 164 -27.15 -6.35 19.84
C MET A 164 -28.65 -6.38 20.16
N LYS A 165 -29.04 -6.81 21.37
CA LYS A 165 -30.44 -6.96 21.82
C LYS A 165 -31.03 -5.67 22.43
N GLY A 166 -30.19 -4.82 23.01
CA GLY A 166 -30.58 -3.68 23.83
C GLY A 166 -30.66 -2.35 23.08
N THR A 167 -31.89 -2.00 22.69
CA THR A 167 -32.58 -0.73 23.01
C THR A 167 -31.80 0.60 23.08
N ASN A 168 -32.35 1.59 22.39
CA ASN A 168 -32.04 3.04 22.25
C ASN A 168 -31.38 3.85 23.39
N ARG A 169 -31.05 3.32 24.59
CA ARG A 169 -30.57 4.13 25.73
C ARG A 169 -29.10 4.56 25.63
N ASN A 170 -28.23 3.79 24.97
CA ASN A 170 -26.81 4.17 24.74
C ASN A 170 -26.53 4.74 23.33
N LYS A 171 -27.56 4.98 22.51
CA LYS A 171 -27.39 5.56 21.15
C LYS A 171 -26.94 7.03 21.13
N LYS A 172 -26.88 7.71 22.29
CA LYS A 172 -26.75 9.17 22.35
C LYS A 172 -25.34 9.74 22.20
N ASN A 173 -24.26 8.95 22.28
CA ASN A 173 -22.90 9.51 22.38
C ASN A 173 -21.91 9.06 21.28
N CYS A 174 -22.36 8.61 20.12
CA CYS A 174 -21.49 8.58 18.93
C CYS A 174 -21.71 9.86 18.13
N PHE A 175 -20.91 10.88 18.45
CA PHE A 175 -20.84 12.07 17.60
C PHE A 175 -20.07 11.71 16.34
N PRO A 176 -20.68 11.83 15.13
CA PRO A 176 -19.95 11.58 13.90
C PRO A 176 -18.78 12.55 13.80
N ASN A 177 -17.63 12.06 13.34
CA ASN A 177 -16.44 12.89 13.09
C ASN A 177 -16.51 13.65 11.75
N LEU A 178 -17.64 13.51 11.03
CA LEU A 178 -18.04 14.31 9.88
C LEU A 178 -19.39 14.97 10.17
N ASN A 179 -19.54 16.22 9.76
CA ASN A 179 -20.85 16.85 9.76
C ASN A 179 -21.70 16.37 8.56
N LYS A 180 -23.01 16.63 8.56
CA LYS A 180 -23.93 16.19 7.49
C LYS A 180 -23.53 16.71 6.10
N LYS A 181 -22.97 17.92 6.01
CA LYS A 181 -22.54 18.51 4.73
C LYS A 181 -21.29 17.79 4.21
N GLU A 182 -20.32 17.52 5.06
CA GLU A 182 -19.12 16.74 4.73
C GLU A 182 -19.48 15.29 4.34
N GLU A 183 -20.44 14.66 5.02
CA GLU A 183 -20.91 13.32 4.68
C GLU A 183 -21.56 13.27 3.29
N ASN A 184 -22.43 14.24 2.96
CA ASN A 184 -23.02 14.34 1.64
C ASN A 184 -21.98 14.68 0.57
N THR A 185 -20.99 15.51 0.91
CA THR A 185 -19.86 15.83 0.03
C THR A 185 -19.01 14.60 -0.26
N LEU A 186 -18.74 13.77 0.75
CA LEU A 186 -18.03 12.50 0.57
C LEU A 186 -18.78 11.57 -0.37
N LYS A 187 -20.10 11.42 -0.21
CA LYS A 187 -20.92 10.59 -1.11
C LYS A 187 -20.85 11.11 -2.55
N ARG A 188 -21.01 12.42 -2.74
CA ARG A 188 -20.90 13.08 -4.04
C ARG A 188 -19.52 12.85 -4.68
N LEU A 189 -18.43 12.99 -3.92
CA LEU A 189 -17.08 12.76 -4.43
C LEU A 189 -16.82 11.29 -4.79
N ILE A 190 -17.40 10.33 -4.06
CA ILE A 190 -17.31 8.91 -4.38
C ILE A 190 -18.06 8.56 -5.68
N GLU A 191 -19.17 9.24 -5.95
CA GLU A 191 -20.00 9.02 -7.13
C GLU A 191 -19.44 9.68 -8.40
N ARG A 192 -18.44 10.57 -8.28
CA ARG A 192 -17.78 11.20 -9.43
C ARG A 192 -16.89 10.23 -10.19
N ASP A 193 -17.05 10.22 -11.51
CA ASP A 193 -16.24 9.47 -12.47
C ASP A 193 -15.31 10.38 -13.30
N ASP A 194 -15.51 11.70 -13.22
CA ASP A 194 -14.75 12.72 -13.95
C ASP A 194 -13.42 13.10 -13.28
N VAL A 195 -13.26 12.78 -11.99
CA VAL A 195 -12.07 13.13 -11.18
C VAL A 195 -11.43 11.89 -10.55
N ILE A 196 -10.11 11.85 -10.63
CA ILE A 196 -9.25 10.89 -9.94
C ILE A 196 -8.55 11.61 -8.78
N ILE A 197 -8.64 11.02 -7.58
CA ILE A 197 -7.98 11.51 -6.38
C ILE A 197 -6.82 10.57 -6.02
N ARG A 198 -5.60 11.12 -5.93
CA ARG A 198 -4.37 10.37 -5.57
C ARG A 198 -3.56 11.10 -4.52
N GLU A 199 -2.73 10.35 -3.81
CA GLU A 199 -1.68 10.94 -2.98
C GLU A 199 -0.54 11.47 -3.87
N ALA A 200 0.06 12.59 -3.47
CA ALA A 200 1.25 13.11 -4.10
C ALA A 200 2.46 12.23 -3.77
N ASP A 201 3.40 12.15 -4.70
CA ASP A 201 4.64 11.37 -4.54
C ASP A 201 5.48 11.78 -3.33
N LYS A 202 5.46 13.08 -2.99
CA LYS A 202 6.17 13.66 -1.84
C LYS A 202 5.26 14.63 -1.09
N GLY A 203 5.51 14.77 0.21
CA GLY A 203 4.83 15.76 1.05
C GLY A 203 3.42 15.38 1.51
N GLY A 204 2.93 14.18 1.17
CA GLY A 204 1.63 13.68 1.68
C GLY A 204 0.40 14.45 1.21
N GLY A 205 0.55 15.31 0.20
CA GLY A 205 -0.54 16.09 -0.36
C GLY A 205 -1.54 15.24 -1.14
N ILE A 206 -2.72 15.82 -1.41
CA ILE A 206 -3.78 15.21 -2.20
C ILE A 206 -3.79 15.88 -3.57
N VAL A 207 -3.85 15.07 -4.63
CA VAL A 207 -3.90 15.55 -6.01
C VAL A 207 -5.21 15.14 -6.63
N LEU A 208 -5.93 16.11 -7.18
CA LEU A 208 -7.14 15.90 -7.95
C LEU A 208 -6.82 16.18 -9.40
N MET A 209 -7.14 15.24 -10.28
CA MET A 209 -6.91 15.38 -11.71
C MET A 209 -8.10 14.82 -12.48
N THR A 210 -8.30 15.28 -13.71
CA THR A 210 -9.37 14.71 -14.53
C THR A 210 -9.06 13.26 -14.88
N THR A 211 -10.09 12.43 -15.00
CA THR A 211 -9.94 11.03 -15.43
C THR A 211 -9.26 10.94 -16.80
N THR A 212 -9.54 11.89 -17.69
CA THR A 212 -8.89 11.98 -19.01
C THR A 212 -7.39 12.22 -18.91
N TYR A 213 -6.94 13.18 -18.09
CA TYR A 213 -5.52 13.44 -17.86
C TYR A 213 -4.83 12.22 -17.26
N TYR A 214 -5.44 11.60 -16.25
CA TYR A 214 -4.88 10.42 -15.60
C TYR A 214 -4.65 9.27 -16.58
N LEU A 215 -5.63 9.00 -17.45
CA LEU A 215 -5.51 7.94 -18.47
C LEU A 215 -4.47 8.28 -19.54
N GLN A 216 -4.36 9.55 -19.95
CA GLN A 216 -3.34 9.98 -20.90
C GLN A 216 -1.92 9.86 -20.33
N GLU A 217 -1.71 10.29 -19.10
CA GLU A 217 -0.41 10.16 -18.43
C GLU A 217 -0.05 8.69 -18.19
N ALA A 218 -1.02 7.86 -17.81
CA ALA A 218 -0.84 6.41 -17.71
C ALA A 218 -0.41 5.80 -19.05
N ALA A 219 -1.08 6.17 -20.14
CA ALA A 219 -0.74 5.70 -21.48
C ALA A 219 0.62 6.22 -21.96
N HIS A 220 0.98 7.46 -21.61
CA HIS A 220 2.28 8.05 -21.91
C HIS A 220 3.40 7.28 -21.21
N ILE A 221 3.25 6.99 -19.91
CA ILE A 221 4.22 6.18 -19.14
C ILE A 221 4.37 4.79 -19.75
N LEU A 222 3.26 4.08 -20.00
CA LEU A 222 3.28 2.71 -20.55
C LEU A 222 3.66 2.66 -22.04
N GLY A 223 3.66 3.79 -22.72
CA GLY A 223 3.99 3.93 -24.14
C GLY A 223 5.49 4.05 -24.41
N ASP A 224 6.32 4.18 -23.38
CA ASP A 224 7.77 4.17 -23.52
C ASP A 224 8.27 2.81 -24.04
N LYS A 225 8.74 2.81 -25.30
CA LYS A 225 9.20 1.61 -26.00
C LYS A 225 10.63 1.23 -25.66
N ASP A 226 11.40 2.13 -25.06
CA ASP A 226 12.74 1.82 -24.59
C ASP A 226 12.67 0.98 -23.31
N THR A 227 11.62 1.20 -22.50
CA THR A 227 11.40 0.50 -21.23
C THR A 227 10.39 -0.66 -21.33
N TYR A 228 9.27 -0.48 -22.05
CA TYR A 228 8.14 -1.42 -22.04
C TYR A 228 7.86 -2.07 -23.39
N SER A 229 7.43 -3.34 -23.34
CA SER A 229 6.98 -4.09 -24.51
C SER A 229 5.56 -4.60 -24.32
N VAL A 230 4.70 -4.43 -25.35
CA VAL A 230 3.33 -4.93 -25.33
C VAL A 230 3.32 -6.46 -25.35
N LEU A 231 2.63 -7.07 -24.39
CA LEU A 231 2.42 -8.51 -24.34
C LEU A 231 1.24 -8.92 -25.23
N LYS A 232 1.38 -10.04 -25.94
CA LYS A 232 0.32 -10.58 -26.81
C LYS A 232 -0.84 -11.21 -26.02
N CYS A 233 -0.54 -11.75 -24.85
CA CYS A 233 -1.51 -12.40 -23.96
C CYS A 233 -1.00 -12.36 -22.51
N ASP A 234 -1.89 -12.64 -21.56
CA ASP A 234 -1.55 -12.74 -20.14
C ASP A 234 -0.61 -13.95 -19.90
N PRO A 235 0.64 -13.72 -19.44
CA PRO A 235 1.61 -14.79 -19.22
C PRO A 235 1.45 -15.48 -17.86
N THR A 236 0.46 -15.10 -17.04
CA THR A 236 0.30 -15.57 -15.65
C THR A 236 0.30 -17.09 -15.55
N SER A 237 -0.46 -17.79 -16.38
CA SER A 237 -0.52 -19.26 -16.37
C SER A 237 0.83 -19.90 -16.68
N ARG A 238 1.57 -19.34 -17.65
CA ARG A 238 2.92 -19.81 -18.02
C ARG A 238 3.89 -19.64 -16.86
N PHE A 239 3.94 -18.45 -16.27
CA PHE A 239 4.83 -18.17 -15.15
C PHE A 239 4.45 -18.95 -13.89
N ASN A 240 3.17 -19.31 -13.71
CA ASN A 240 2.77 -20.15 -12.60
C ASN A 240 3.34 -21.57 -12.70
N VAL A 241 3.31 -22.17 -13.91
CA VAL A 241 3.95 -23.47 -14.16
C VAL A 241 5.46 -23.40 -13.92
N GLU A 242 6.11 -22.32 -14.37
CA GLU A 242 7.54 -22.09 -14.16
C GLU A 242 7.87 -21.95 -12.66
N LEU A 243 7.11 -21.13 -11.93
CA LEU A 243 7.24 -20.96 -10.49
C LEU A 243 7.08 -22.31 -9.77
N GLN A 244 6.05 -23.08 -10.11
CA GLN A 244 5.82 -24.39 -9.52
C GLN A 244 7.00 -25.34 -9.78
N THR A 245 7.56 -25.32 -10.98
CA THR A 245 8.74 -26.10 -11.34
C THR A 245 9.96 -25.73 -10.49
N ILE A 246 10.20 -24.42 -10.30
CA ILE A 246 11.29 -23.91 -9.46
C ILE A 246 11.09 -24.35 -8.00
N LEU A 247 9.88 -24.18 -7.47
CA LEU A 247 9.56 -24.53 -6.08
C LEU A 247 9.66 -26.04 -5.83
N ASN A 248 9.21 -26.88 -6.77
CA ASN A 248 9.34 -28.33 -6.67
C ASN A 248 10.81 -28.75 -6.65
N ARG A 249 11.63 -28.23 -7.56
CA ARG A 249 13.08 -28.50 -7.56
C ARG A 249 13.75 -28.06 -6.26
N ALA A 250 13.39 -26.89 -5.74
CA ALA A 250 13.93 -26.39 -4.48
C ALA A 250 13.52 -27.27 -3.29
N LYS A 251 12.31 -27.82 -3.31
CA LYS A 251 11.80 -28.74 -2.29
C LYS A 251 12.49 -30.10 -2.38
N GLU A 252 12.65 -30.66 -3.57
CA GLU A 252 13.35 -31.94 -3.82
C GLU A 252 14.82 -31.88 -3.35
N ARG A 253 15.48 -30.74 -3.55
CA ARG A 253 16.84 -30.48 -3.07
C ARG A 253 16.94 -30.20 -1.57
N GLY A 254 15.82 -30.15 -0.85
CA GLY A 254 15.78 -29.80 0.57
C GLY A 254 16.10 -28.33 0.88
N THR A 255 16.20 -27.46 -0.14
CA THR A 255 16.45 -26.02 0.04
C THR A 255 15.28 -25.32 0.74
N ILE A 256 14.05 -25.78 0.47
CA ILE A 256 12.84 -25.30 1.12
C ILE A 256 12.05 -26.45 1.75
N SER A 257 11.43 -26.19 2.90
CA SER A 257 10.50 -27.14 3.53
C SER A 257 9.15 -27.19 2.81
N GLN A 258 8.32 -28.21 3.09
CA GLN A 258 6.94 -28.25 2.62
C GLN A 258 6.15 -27.00 3.06
N LYS A 259 6.36 -26.53 4.29
CA LYS A 259 5.68 -25.33 4.80
C LYS A 259 6.10 -24.07 4.03
N ASN A 260 7.38 -23.98 3.64
CA ASN A 260 7.84 -22.90 2.78
C ASN A 260 7.15 -23.00 1.42
N TYR A 261 7.14 -24.19 0.80
CA TYR A 261 6.44 -24.40 -0.48
C TYR A 261 4.99 -23.93 -0.42
N ASP A 262 4.23 -24.33 0.60
CA ASP A 262 2.82 -23.98 0.77
C ASP A 262 2.58 -22.47 0.95
N PHE A 263 3.57 -21.75 1.50
CA PHE A 263 3.54 -20.30 1.61
C PHE A 263 3.93 -19.60 0.30
N LEU A 264 5.00 -20.07 -0.34
CA LEU A 264 5.57 -19.46 -1.54
C LEU A 264 4.65 -19.64 -2.76
N TYR A 265 3.94 -20.75 -2.84
CA TYR A 265 3.03 -21.02 -3.94
C TYR A 265 1.71 -20.24 -3.79
N GLN A 266 1.54 -19.22 -4.62
CA GLN A 266 0.29 -18.47 -4.71
C GLN A 266 -0.73 -19.21 -5.58
N LYS A 267 -1.74 -19.83 -4.95
CA LYS A 267 -2.75 -20.64 -5.64
C LYS A 267 -3.65 -19.82 -6.57
N THR A 268 -3.97 -18.59 -6.17
CA THR A 268 -4.90 -17.71 -6.89
C THR A 268 -4.24 -16.34 -7.05
N PRO A 269 -3.28 -16.21 -7.98
CA PRO A 269 -2.55 -14.97 -8.18
C PRO A 269 -3.45 -13.88 -8.77
N ILE A 270 -3.23 -12.64 -8.33
CA ILE A 270 -3.86 -11.44 -8.90
C ILE A 270 -2.88 -10.79 -9.88
N ILE A 271 -3.36 -10.37 -11.05
CA ILE A 271 -2.57 -9.60 -12.00
C ILE A 271 -2.16 -8.27 -11.31
N PRO A 272 -0.85 -7.93 -11.27
CA PRO A 272 -0.41 -6.68 -10.66
C PRO A 272 -1.11 -5.46 -11.27
N ILE A 273 -1.55 -4.54 -10.40
CA ILE A 273 -2.30 -3.35 -10.83
C ILE A 273 -1.34 -2.18 -10.98
N PHE A 274 -1.34 -1.56 -12.16
CA PHE A 274 -0.61 -0.33 -12.43
C PHE A 274 -1.40 0.90 -11.96
N TYR A 275 -0.69 1.84 -11.34
CA TYR A 275 -1.14 3.21 -11.10
C TYR A 275 0.09 4.11 -10.97
N PHE A 276 -0.11 5.43 -10.87
CA PHE A 276 1.00 6.35 -10.63
C PHE A 276 0.70 7.35 -9.51
N LEU A 277 1.78 7.86 -8.89
CA LEU A 277 1.74 8.96 -7.93
C LEU A 277 2.25 10.25 -8.59
N PRO A 278 1.50 11.35 -8.59
CA PRO A 278 1.95 12.59 -9.22
C PRO A 278 3.13 13.24 -8.49
N LYS A 279 4.20 13.56 -9.23
CA LYS A 279 5.38 14.28 -8.73
C LYS A 279 5.14 15.79 -8.73
N THR A 280 4.24 16.27 -7.86
CA THR A 280 3.86 17.70 -7.75
C THR A 280 5.04 18.64 -7.45
N HIS A 281 6.15 18.12 -6.91
CA HIS A 281 7.39 18.84 -6.66
C HIS A 281 8.30 19.03 -7.90
N LYS A 282 7.93 18.47 -9.06
CA LYS A 282 8.74 18.55 -10.30
C LYS A 282 8.17 19.56 -11.29
N ARG A 283 6.89 19.45 -11.61
CA ARG A 283 6.21 20.33 -12.58
C ARG A 283 4.73 20.47 -12.21
N LEU A 284 4.20 21.67 -12.41
CA LEU A 284 2.77 21.98 -12.36
C LEU A 284 2.40 22.84 -13.58
N PRO A 285 1.16 22.80 -14.07
CA PRO A 285 0.02 22.01 -13.57
C PRO A 285 0.03 20.52 -13.99
N ASN A 286 0.99 20.08 -14.81
CA ASN A 286 1.08 18.72 -15.31
C ASN A 286 2.25 17.96 -14.67
N PRO A 287 2.09 17.43 -13.45
CA PRO A 287 3.14 16.68 -12.77
C PRO A 287 3.37 15.32 -13.43
N PRO A 288 4.64 14.93 -13.68
CA PRO A 288 4.96 13.57 -14.13
C PRO A 288 4.50 12.52 -13.12
N GLY A 289 4.00 11.39 -13.59
CA GLY A 289 3.67 10.25 -12.74
C GLY A 289 4.91 9.46 -12.29
N ARG A 290 4.95 9.02 -11.03
CA ARG A 290 5.82 7.92 -10.58
C ARG A 290 5.05 6.61 -10.80
N PRO A 291 5.47 5.73 -11.73
CA PRO A 291 4.81 4.44 -11.93
C PRO A 291 4.92 3.57 -10.68
N ILE A 292 3.82 2.91 -10.31
CA ILE A 292 3.74 1.93 -9.22
C ILE A 292 3.01 0.69 -9.73
N ILE A 293 3.61 -0.47 -9.47
CA ILE A 293 2.99 -1.78 -9.72
C ILE A 293 2.62 -2.41 -8.38
N SER A 294 1.32 -2.52 -8.10
CA SER A 294 0.83 -3.21 -6.91
C SER A 294 1.01 -4.71 -7.07
N GLY A 295 2.05 -5.25 -6.43
CA GLY A 295 2.34 -6.68 -6.39
C GLY A 295 1.52 -7.46 -5.34
N ILE A 296 0.51 -6.86 -4.69
CA ILE A 296 -0.24 -7.50 -3.60
C ILE A 296 -0.96 -8.74 -4.12
N ASN A 297 -0.70 -9.90 -3.50
CA ASN A 297 -1.21 -11.21 -3.92
C ASN A 297 -0.86 -11.59 -5.37
N SER A 298 0.13 -10.93 -5.98
CA SER A 298 0.65 -11.32 -7.28
C SER A 298 1.36 -12.67 -7.22
N LEU A 299 1.58 -13.26 -8.39
CA LEU A 299 2.21 -14.57 -8.54
C LEU A 299 3.53 -14.70 -7.76
N THR A 300 4.36 -13.67 -7.81
CA THR A 300 5.70 -13.69 -7.21
C THR A 300 5.77 -13.01 -5.84
N ALA A 301 4.67 -12.45 -5.31
CA ALA A 301 4.69 -11.64 -4.08
C ALA A 301 5.37 -12.35 -2.89
N ASN A 302 4.96 -13.58 -2.61
CA ASN A 302 5.49 -14.37 -1.49
C ASN A 302 6.93 -14.82 -1.75
N LEU A 303 7.26 -15.13 -3.01
CA LEU A 303 8.61 -15.49 -3.41
C LEU A 303 9.56 -14.30 -3.28
N SER A 304 9.18 -13.11 -3.75
CA SER A 304 9.99 -11.90 -3.63
C SER A 304 10.28 -11.55 -2.18
N ALA A 305 9.27 -11.62 -1.29
CA ALA A 305 9.47 -11.40 0.14
C ALA A 305 10.41 -12.45 0.77
N TYR A 306 10.30 -13.71 0.35
CA TYR A 306 11.21 -14.76 0.80
C TYR A 306 12.64 -14.51 0.34
N VAL A 307 12.85 -14.24 -0.95
CA VAL A 307 14.18 -13.97 -1.52
C VAL A 307 14.80 -12.73 -0.88
N ASP A 308 14.06 -11.63 -0.75
CA ASP A 308 14.54 -10.40 -0.08
C ASP A 308 15.07 -10.72 1.32
N SER A 309 14.33 -11.48 2.13
CA SER A 309 14.80 -11.86 3.47
C SER A 309 16.10 -12.67 3.48
N ARG A 310 16.39 -13.42 2.41
CA ARG A 310 17.66 -14.16 2.23
C ARG A 310 18.77 -13.28 1.73
N LEU A 311 18.46 -12.26 0.94
CA LEU A 311 19.42 -11.32 0.41
C LEU A 311 19.82 -10.26 1.45
N GLN A 312 18.91 -9.90 2.36
CA GLN A 312 19.14 -8.91 3.41
C GLN A 312 20.41 -9.21 4.23
N LYS A 313 20.67 -10.47 4.61
CA LYS A 313 21.89 -10.83 5.35
C LYS A 313 23.18 -10.54 4.57
N TYR A 314 23.15 -10.64 3.24
CA TYR A 314 24.31 -10.34 2.40
C TYR A 314 24.44 -8.84 2.16
N ALA A 315 23.32 -8.14 1.93
CA ALA A 315 23.28 -6.69 1.81
C ALA A 315 23.82 -6.02 3.08
N GLN A 316 23.44 -6.51 4.26
CA GLN A 316 23.89 -6.02 5.57
C GLN A 316 25.36 -6.36 5.88
N GLY A 317 25.92 -7.36 5.20
CA GLY A 317 27.34 -7.71 5.33
C GLY A 317 28.26 -6.89 4.42
N ALA A 318 27.71 -6.07 3.53
CA ALA A 318 28.52 -5.24 2.64
C ALA A 318 29.19 -4.10 3.42
N PRO A 319 30.47 -3.75 3.13
CA PRO A 319 31.13 -2.62 3.78
C PRO A 319 30.44 -1.28 3.57
N SER A 320 29.70 -1.13 2.46
CA SER A 320 28.93 0.06 2.12
C SER A 320 27.51 0.07 2.71
N TYR A 321 27.17 -0.90 3.59
CA TYR A 321 25.85 -0.98 4.17
C TYR A 321 25.63 0.15 5.19
N VAL A 322 24.67 1.01 4.88
CA VAL A 322 24.20 2.04 5.80
C VAL A 322 22.87 1.60 6.39
N LYS A 323 22.82 1.45 7.71
CA LYS A 323 21.65 0.88 8.40
C LYS A 323 20.42 1.77 8.35
N ASP A 324 20.59 3.02 8.74
CA ASP A 324 19.52 4.02 8.80
C ASP A 324 20.13 5.43 8.80
N THR A 325 19.27 6.45 8.70
CA THR A 325 19.68 7.85 8.68
C THR A 325 20.51 8.24 9.91
N LYS A 326 20.26 7.63 11.07
CA LYS A 326 21.02 7.94 12.29
C LYS A 326 22.43 7.34 12.22
N SER A 327 22.55 6.08 11.80
CA SER A 327 23.86 5.42 11.56
C SER A 327 24.69 6.22 10.57
N PHE A 328 24.08 6.64 9.46
CA PHE A 328 24.73 7.45 8.44
C PHE A 328 25.30 8.75 9.00
N LEU A 329 24.50 9.52 9.75
CA LEU A 329 24.94 10.78 10.33
C LEU A 329 26.12 10.57 11.30
N GLN A 330 26.08 9.51 12.10
CA GLN A 330 27.16 9.17 13.02
C GLN A 330 28.44 8.75 12.28
N GLU A 331 28.33 8.04 11.17
CA GLU A 331 29.47 7.66 10.33
C GLU A 331 30.10 8.90 9.68
N VAL A 332 29.27 9.76 9.08
CA VAL A 332 29.70 10.98 8.37
C VAL A 332 30.33 12.03 9.29
N GLU A 333 29.83 12.18 10.52
CA GLU A 333 30.37 13.12 11.51
C GLU A 333 31.81 12.81 11.92
N ASN A 334 32.22 11.54 11.82
CA ASN A 334 33.56 11.07 12.18
C ASN A 334 34.54 11.01 10.99
N ILE A 335 34.10 11.38 9.78
CA ILE A 335 34.97 11.39 8.59
C ILE A 335 35.67 12.76 8.49
N GLU A 336 37.00 12.75 8.43
CA GLU A 336 37.77 13.91 8.01
C GLU A 336 37.72 14.04 6.49
N TRP A 337 37.18 15.16 6.00
CA TRP A 337 37.00 15.40 4.58
C TRP A 337 38.24 16.03 3.97
N ASP A 338 38.78 15.40 2.93
CA ASP A 338 39.83 16.02 2.11
C ASP A 338 39.21 17.13 1.24
N PRO A 339 39.69 18.38 1.34
CA PRO A 339 39.19 19.49 0.53
C PRO A 339 39.44 19.33 -0.98
N GLU A 340 40.28 18.38 -1.41
CA GLU A 340 40.47 18.05 -2.82
C GLU A 340 39.32 17.20 -3.41
N TYR A 341 38.53 16.52 -2.57
CA TYR A 341 37.41 15.71 -3.03
C TYR A 341 36.11 16.50 -3.15
N SER A 342 35.34 16.18 -4.19
CA SER A 342 34.00 16.71 -4.42
C SER A 342 32.93 15.69 -4.04
N TRP A 343 31.82 16.19 -3.51
CA TRP A 343 30.65 15.37 -3.22
C TRP A 343 29.86 15.12 -4.50
N ALA A 344 29.54 13.85 -4.74
CA ALA A 344 28.65 13.45 -5.81
C ALA A 344 27.49 12.65 -5.24
N THR A 345 26.28 12.93 -5.74
CA THR A 345 25.08 12.14 -5.44
C THR A 345 24.59 11.50 -6.72
N LEU A 346 24.39 10.19 -6.68
CA LEU A 346 23.74 9.44 -7.76
C LEU A 346 22.31 9.15 -7.34
N ASP A 347 21.34 9.63 -8.13
CA ASP A 347 19.93 9.29 -7.93
C ASP A 347 19.51 8.25 -8.97
N VAL A 348 18.68 7.30 -8.55
CA VAL A 348 18.11 6.30 -9.45
C VAL A 348 17.00 6.98 -10.24
N THR A 349 17.17 7.08 -11.56
CA THR A 349 16.20 7.73 -12.45
C THR A 349 14.88 6.97 -12.52
N SER A 350 14.95 5.63 -12.57
CA SER A 350 13.80 4.73 -12.57
C SER A 350 14.20 3.33 -12.06
N LEU A 351 13.36 2.75 -11.21
CA LEU A 351 13.53 1.38 -10.69
C LEU A 351 12.91 0.31 -11.61
N TYR A 352 12.19 0.74 -12.65
CA TYR A 352 11.41 -0.12 -13.54
C TYR A 352 11.91 -0.09 -15.00
N SER A 353 13.10 0.48 -15.23
CA SER A 353 13.72 0.69 -16.56
C SER A 353 15.09 0.05 -16.67
#